data_AF-A0AAN5HZG3-F1
#
_entry.id   AF-A0AAN5HZG3-F1
#
_cell.length_a   1.000
_cell.length_b   1.000
_cell.length_c   1.000
_cell.angle_alpha   90.00
_cell.angle_beta   90.00
_cell.angle_gamma   90.00
#
_symmetry.space_group_name_H-M   'P 1'
#
loop_
_entity.id
_entity.type
_entity.pdbx_description
1 polymer ?
#
loop_
_entity_poly.entity_id
_entity_poly.type
_entity_poly.pdbx_seq_one_letter_code
_entity_poly.pdbx_strand_id
1 'polypeptide(L)'
;MPSIYRQLNVPAYLFFQYLAISLFSAYNAFLIFYFYRDRDVICNMPSVFHDNAVSWWAYSSAAVNVVAFTVYVLTWRLIRARGEALEIEQMRRIFRTIVLVTIFDLSGWAITQTLVATQNFLTLSDDKRLCYICLASIFVNLGIAVKFLVYYFTSTEYRNAVGYKF
;
A
#
# COMPACT_ATOMS: atom_id res chain seq x y z
N MET A 1 -11.42 -14.96 -22.65
CA MET A 1 -12.79 -14.90 -22.06
C MET A 1 -13.42 -13.49 -22.15
N PRO A 2 -14.24 -13.15 -23.17
CA PRO A 2 -14.71 -11.77 -23.37
C PRO A 2 -16.07 -11.42 -22.74
N SER A 3 -16.87 -12.40 -22.29
CA SER A 3 -18.25 -12.14 -21.85
C SER A 3 -18.40 -11.67 -20.41
N ILE A 4 -17.48 -12.07 -19.51
CA ILE A 4 -17.54 -11.70 -18.08
C ILE A 4 -17.06 -10.26 -17.87
N TYR A 5 -16.05 -9.80 -18.63
CA TYR A 5 -15.57 -8.41 -18.55
C TYR A 5 -16.59 -7.40 -19.12
N ARG A 6 -17.48 -7.84 -20.02
CA ARG A 6 -18.51 -7.00 -20.65
C ARG A 6 -19.73 -6.73 -19.74
N GLN A 7 -19.87 -7.46 -18.63
CA GLN A 7 -20.98 -7.28 -17.67
C GLN A 7 -20.57 -6.58 -16.37
N LEU A 8 -19.31 -6.18 -16.23
CA LEU A 8 -18.91 -5.40 -15.06
C LEU A 8 -19.47 -3.99 -15.22
N ASN A 9 -20.44 -3.61 -14.40
CA ASN A 9 -20.91 -2.23 -14.31
C ASN A 9 -19.77 -1.35 -13.80
N VAL A 10 -18.91 -0.90 -14.72
CA VAL A 10 -17.78 -0.01 -14.47
C VAL A 10 -18.15 1.16 -13.56
N PRO A 11 -19.27 1.89 -13.76
CA PRO A 11 -19.65 2.97 -12.84
C PRO A 11 -19.96 2.47 -11.43
N ALA A 12 -20.58 1.30 -11.26
CA ALA A 12 -20.84 0.74 -9.94
C ALA A 12 -19.53 0.28 -9.27
N TYR A 13 -18.63 -0.36 -10.02
CA TYR A 13 -17.31 -0.76 -9.52
C TYR A 13 -16.50 0.46 -9.05
N LEU A 14 -16.44 1.50 -9.88
CA LEU A 14 -15.77 2.75 -9.53
C LEU A 14 -16.43 3.41 -8.32
N PHE A 15 -17.76 3.43 -8.25
CA PHE A 15 -18.48 3.96 -7.10
C PHE A 15 -18.11 3.25 -5.80
N PHE A 16 -18.11 1.91 -5.78
CA PHE A 16 -17.68 1.13 -4.61
C PHE A 16 -16.21 1.38 -4.25
N GLN A 17 -15.33 1.49 -5.25
CA GLN A 17 -13.92 1.81 -5.05
C GLN A 17 -13.76 3.20 -4.39
N TYR A 18 -14.40 4.23 -4.93
CA TYR A 18 -14.34 5.58 -4.38
C TYR A 18 -14.98 5.68 -3.00
N LEU A 19 -16.08 4.97 -2.76
CA LEU A 19 -16.71 4.86 -1.45
C LEU A 19 -15.74 4.25 -0.43
N ALA A 20 -15.08 3.14 -0.77
CA ALA A 20 -14.11 2.48 0.10
C ALA A 20 -12.92 3.40 0.43
N ILE A 21 -12.41 4.13 -0.57
CA ILE A 21 -11.34 5.11 -0.37
C ILE A 21 -11.81 6.23 0.56
N SER A 22 -12.99 6.79 0.33
CA SER A 22 -13.56 7.87 1.14
C SER A 22 -13.78 7.44 2.59
N LEU A 23 -14.31 6.24 2.82
CA LEU A 23 -14.50 5.67 4.15
C LEU A 23 -13.16 5.47 4.88
N PHE A 24 -12.15 4.94 4.17
CA PHE A 24 -10.82 4.77 4.76
C PHE A 24 -10.19 6.13 5.10
N SER A 25 -10.30 7.12 4.22
CA SER A 25 -9.83 8.49 4.50
C SER A 25 -10.55 9.12 5.68
N ALA A 26 -11.88 8.96 5.78
CA ALA A 26 -12.66 9.46 6.91
C ALA A 26 -12.27 8.78 8.23
N TYR A 27 -12.01 7.46 8.21
CA TYR A 27 -11.50 6.73 9.37
C TYR A 27 -10.13 7.25 9.83
N ASN A 28 -9.22 7.54 8.89
CA ASN A 28 -7.93 8.14 9.21
C ASN A 28 -8.10 9.53 9.83
N ALA A 29 -8.97 10.38 9.26
CA ALA A 29 -9.27 11.68 9.83
C ALA A 29 -9.86 11.56 11.24
N PHE A 30 -10.78 10.62 11.46
CA PHE A 30 -11.35 10.33 12.77
C PHE A 30 -10.27 9.92 13.79
N LEU A 31 -9.34 9.03 13.42
CA LEU A 31 -8.21 8.66 14.29
C LEU A 31 -7.36 9.87 14.67
N ILE A 32 -7.10 10.79 13.73
CA ILE A 32 -6.31 12.00 13.97
C ILE A 32 -7.04 12.94 14.94
N PHE A 33 -8.32 13.22 14.70
CA PHE A 33 -9.09 14.13 15.54
C PHE A 33 -9.38 13.55 16.94
N TYR A 34 -9.70 12.27 17.04
CA TYR A 34 -10.04 11.63 18.30
C TYR A 34 -8.84 11.51 19.26
N PHE A 35 -7.66 11.20 18.72
CA PHE A 35 -6.42 11.09 19.50
C PHE A 35 -5.58 12.38 19.48
N TYR A 36 -6.18 13.52 19.09
CA TYR A 36 -5.47 14.79 19.03
C TYR A 36 -4.99 15.22 20.42
N ARG A 37 -3.72 15.61 20.50
CA ARG A 37 -3.09 16.06 21.74
C ARG A 37 -2.08 17.16 21.41
N ASP A 38 -2.25 18.33 22.01
CA ASP A 38 -1.28 19.42 21.85
C ASP A 38 0.07 19.03 22.47
N ARG A 39 1.05 18.75 21.60
CA ARG A 39 2.45 18.52 21.96
C ARG A 39 3.35 19.00 20.83
N ASP A 40 4.53 19.49 21.20
CA ASP A 40 5.59 19.76 20.23
C ASP A 40 6.08 18.43 19.67
N VAL A 41 5.67 18.15 18.43
CA VAL A 41 6.12 16.98 17.67
C VAL A 41 6.95 17.44 16.49
N ILE A 42 7.95 16.64 16.14
CA ILE A 42 8.75 16.89 14.95
C ILE A 42 7.88 16.59 13.73
N CYS A 43 7.86 17.49 12.74
CA CYS A 43 7.09 17.32 11.50
C CYS A 43 7.51 16.04 10.78
N ASN A 44 6.71 14.98 10.90
CA ASN A 44 6.89 13.72 10.21
C ASN A 44 5.51 13.10 9.91
N MET A 45 5.38 12.32 8.84
CA MET A 45 4.09 11.75 8.43
C MET A 45 3.37 10.93 9.53
N PRO A 46 4.04 10.06 10.31
CA PRO A 46 3.39 9.33 11.40
C PRO A 46 3.20 10.16 12.68
N SER A 47 3.82 11.34 12.82
CA SER A 47 3.67 12.15 14.04
C SER A 47 2.29 12.80 14.18
N VAL A 48 1.50 12.77 13.10
CA VAL A 48 0.08 13.16 13.13
C VAL A 48 -0.76 12.16 13.94
N PHE A 49 -0.38 10.88 13.93
CA PHE A 49 -1.03 9.84 14.72
C PHE A 49 -0.32 9.75 16.07
N HIS A 50 -1.03 10.06 17.16
CA HIS A 50 -0.45 10.11 18.50
C HIS A 50 -0.62 8.77 19.24
N ASP A 51 0.42 8.36 19.99
CA ASP A 51 0.42 7.19 20.87
C ASP A 51 -0.13 5.93 20.17
N ASN A 52 -1.23 5.37 20.69
CA ASN A 52 -1.86 4.16 20.18
C ASN A 52 -2.44 4.33 18.77
N ALA A 53 -2.73 5.55 18.31
CA ALA A 53 -3.27 5.79 16.97
C ALA A 53 -2.30 5.34 15.87
N VAL A 54 -0.99 5.41 16.10
CA VAL A 54 0.04 4.91 15.16
C VAL A 54 -0.12 3.41 14.95
N SER A 55 -0.31 2.65 16.04
CA SER A 55 -0.49 1.20 15.98
C SER A 55 -1.81 0.84 15.32
N TRP A 56 -2.91 1.50 15.68
CA TRP A 56 -4.22 1.28 15.03
C TRP A 56 -4.19 1.57 13.53
N TRP A 57 -3.55 2.67 13.13
CA TRP A 57 -3.33 2.99 11.73
C TRP A 57 -2.47 1.92 11.04
N ALA A 58 -1.35 1.52 11.64
CA ALA A 58 -0.47 0.48 11.10
C ALA A 58 -1.19 -0.86 10.91
N TYR A 59 -1.96 -1.32 11.90
CA TYR A 59 -2.75 -2.54 11.80
C TYR A 59 -3.81 -2.44 10.70
N SER A 60 -4.51 -1.31 10.60
CA SER A 60 -5.51 -1.09 9.55
C SER A 60 -4.88 -1.11 8.14
N SER A 61 -3.73 -0.46 7.96
CA SER A 61 -2.97 -0.44 6.71
C SER A 61 -2.47 -1.84 6.34
N ALA A 62 -1.91 -2.58 7.31
CA ALA A 62 -1.48 -3.96 7.11
C ALA A 62 -2.66 -4.87 6.72
N ALA A 63 -3.80 -4.74 7.39
CA ALA A 63 -5.01 -5.52 7.10
C ALA A 63 -5.51 -5.28 5.67
N VAL A 64 -5.59 -4.03 5.22
CA VAL A 64 -5.99 -3.68 3.84
C VAL A 64 -5.04 -4.30 2.83
N ASN A 65 -3.73 -4.21 3.05
CA ASN A 65 -2.73 -4.80 2.15
C ASN A 65 -2.81 -6.35 2.11
N VAL A 66 -3.06 -7.00 3.25
CA VAL A 66 -3.26 -8.47 3.32
C VAL A 66 -4.54 -8.91 2.60
N VAL A 67 -5.63 -8.15 2.76
CA VAL A 67 -6.89 -8.41 2.04
C VAL A 67 -6.67 -8.27 0.54
N ALA A 68 -6.01 -7.19 0.10
CA ALA A 68 -5.66 -6.99 -1.31
C ALA A 68 -4.81 -8.15 -1.85
N PHE A 69 -3.75 -8.55 -1.13
CA PHE A 69 -2.92 -9.70 -1.48
C PHE A 69 -3.74 -10.98 -1.64
N THR A 70 -4.66 -11.24 -0.71
CA THR A 70 -5.54 -12.41 -0.73
C THR A 70 -6.45 -12.40 -1.95
N VAL A 71 -7.11 -11.27 -2.24
CA VAL A 71 -7.96 -11.10 -3.44
C VAL A 71 -7.14 -11.33 -4.70
N TYR A 72 -5.91 -10.81 -4.77
CA TYR A 72 -5.00 -11.05 -5.87
C TYR A 72 -4.69 -12.54 -6.02
N VAL A 73 -4.27 -13.23 -4.96
CA VAL A 73 -3.96 -14.67 -5.00
C VAL A 73 -5.17 -15.51 -5.43
N LEU A 74 -6.37 -15.19 -4.94
CA LEU A 74 -7.61 -15.88 -5.35
C LEU A 74 -7.90 -15.65 -6.83
N THR A 75 -7.81 -14.41 -7.29
CA THR A 75 -7.99 -14.04 -8.70
C THR A 75 -7.00 -14.81 -9.59
N TRP A 76 -5.74 -14.93 -9.18
CA TRP A 76 -4.74 -15.72 -9.90
C TRP A 76 -5.08 -17.20 -9.96
N ARG A 77 -5.51 -17.80 -8.85
CA ARG A 77 -5.93 -19.21 -8.81
C ARG A 77 -7.11 -19.46 -9.75
N LEU A 78 -8.08 -18.55 -9.77
CA LEU A 78 -9.25 -18.63 -10.66
C LEU A 78 -8.87 -18.48 -12.13
N ILE A 79 -7.99 -17.54 -12.48
CA ILE A 79 -7.49 -17.37 -13.85
C ILE A 79 -6.72 -18.61 -14.30
N ARG A 80 -5.82 -19.13 -13.45
CA ARG A 80 -5.04 -20.34 -13.77
C ARG A 80 -5.92 -21.57 -13.95
N ALA A 81 -7.04 -21.67 -13.24
CA ALA A 81 -7.99 -22.76 -13.37
C ALA A 81 -8.86 -22.67 -14.65
N ARG A 82 -8.93 -21.50 -15.30
CA ARG A 82 -9.87 -21.23 -16.40
C ARG A 82 -9.22 -20.77 -17.72
N GLY A 83 -7.94 -20.43 -17.73
CA GLY A 83 -7.31 -19.69 -18.83
C GLY A 83 -6.81 -20.56 -19.99
N GLU A 84 -6.92 -20.03 -21.21
CA GLU A 84 -6.18 -20.48 -22.39
C GLU A 84 -4.71 -20.00 -22.31
N ALA A 85 -3.76 -20.77 -22.87
CA ALA A 85 -2.31 -20.57 -22.68
C ALA A 85 -1.81 -19.15 -22.98
N LEU A 86 -2.42 -18.43 -23.94
CA LEU A 86 -2.01 -17.09 -24.35
C LEU A 86 -2.48 -15.98 -23.38
N GLU A 87 -3.73 -16.04 -22.88
CA GLU A 87 -4.24 -15.10 -21.86
C GLU A 87 -3.52 -15.31 -20.52
N ILE A 88 -3.08 -16.54 -20.24
CA ILE A 88 -2.32 -16.88 -19.03
C ILE A 88 -0.95 -16.16 -19.00
N GLU A 89 -0.22 -16.07 -20.12
CA GLU A 89 1.11 -15.46 -20.17
C GLU A 89 1.08 -13.96 -19.81
N GLN A 90 0.14 -13.22 -20.40
CA GLN A 90 0.01 -11.78 -20.19
C GLN A 90 -0.53 -11.47 -18.79
N MET A 91 -1.53 -12.22 -18.32
CA MET A 91 -2.03 -12.12 -16.94
C MET A 91 -0.97 -12.50 -15.91
N ARG A 92 -0.13 -13.50 -16.19
CA ARG A 92 0.98 -13.91 -15.31
C ARG A 92 1.99 -12.80 -15.13
N ARG A 93 2.30 -12.05 -16.18
CA ARG A 93 3.22 -10.90 -16.09
C ARG A 93 2.64 -9.80 -15.21
N ILE A 94 1.39 -9.41 -15.42
CA ILE A 94 0.70 -8.39 -14.61
C ILE A 94 0.61 -8.84 -13.15
N PHE A 95 0.23 -10.10 -12.94
CA PHE A 95 0.07 -10.66 -11.60
C PHE A 95 1.37 -10.73 -10.82
N ARG A 96 2.45 -11.21 -11.46
CA ARG A 96 3.80 -11.25 -10.87
C ARG A 96 4.23 -9.86 -10.41
N THR A 97 3.94 -8.84 -11.20
CA THR A 97 4.24 -7.44 -10.90
C THR A 97 3.44 -6.93 -9.71
N ILE A 98 2.13 -7.18 -9.65
CA ILE A 98 1.29 -6.79 -8.50
C ILE A 98 1.78 -7.48 -7.22
N VAL A 99 2.01 -8.80 -7.26
CA VAL A 99 2.54 -9.57 -6.13
C VAL A 99 3.88 -9.03 -5.66
N LEU A 100 4.78 -8.72 -6.59
CA LEU A 100 6.09 -8.16 -6.27
C LEU A 100 5.93 -6.80 -5.57
N VAL A 101 5.11 -5.91 -6.12
CA VAL A 101 4.79 -4.62 -5.50
C VAL A 101 4.21 -4.79 -4.10
N THR A 102 3.25 -5.71 -3.91
CA THR A 102 2.63 -5.96 -2.59
C THR A 102 3.63 -6.53 -1.59
N ILE A 103 4.55 -7.41 -2.00
CA ILE A 103 5.60 -7.94 -1.13
C ILE A 103 6.56 -6.83 -0.69
N PHE A 104 7.02 -5.98 -1.62
CA PHE A 104 7.91 -4.86 -1.30
C PHE A 104 7.23 -3.83 -0.39
N ASP A 105 5.94 -3.59 -0.57
CA ASP A 105 5.17 -2.69 0.29
C ASP A 105 5.01 -3.28 1.70
N LEU A 106 4.55 -4.53 1.80
CA LEU A 106 4.40 -5.22 3.08
C LEU A 106 5.72 -5.35 3.83
N SER A 107 6.81 -5.66 3.13
CA SER A 107 8.14 -5.78 3.75
C SER A 107 8.67 -4.41 4.20
N GLY A 108 8.50 -3.36 3.38
CA GLY A 108 8.85 -2.00 3.75
C GLY A 108 8.13 -1.55 5.02
N TRP A 109 6.81 -1.75 5.09
CA TRP A 109 6.01 -1.47 6.27
C TRP A 109 6.40 -2.33 7.47
N ALA A 110 6.59 -3.63 7.31
CA ALA A 110 6.96 -4.53 8.39
C ALA A 110 8.32 -4.17 9.00
N ILE A 111 9.31 -3.85 8.16
CA ILE A 111 10.64 -3.43 8.61
C ILE A 111 10.55 -2.09 9.36
N THR A 112 9.87 -1.08 8.78
CA THR A 112 9.70 0.23 9.43
C THR A 112 8.99 0.10 10.76
N GLN A 113 7.90 -0.68 10.85
CA GLN A 113 7.15 -0.88 12.10
C GLN A 113 7.96 -1.63 13.15
N THR A 114 8.75 -2.63 12.74
CA THR A 114 9.62 -3.38 13.67
C THR A 114 10.71 -2.47 14.24
N LEU A 115 11.35 -1.65 13.40
CA LEU A 115 12.35 -0.69 13.84
C LEU A 115 11.72 0.33 14.81
N VAL A 116 10.59 0.93 14.43
CA VAL A 116 9.82 1.85 15.26
C VAL A 116 9.40 1.19 16.59
N ALA A 117 9.07 -0.10 16.61
CA ALA A 117 8.77 -0.79 17.86
C ALA A 117 10.01 -1.00 18.74
N THR A 118 11.17 -1.33 18.15
CA THR A 118 12.43 -1.49 18.92
C THR A 118 12.90 -0.20 19.58
N GLN A 119 12.51 0.97 19.06
CA GLN A 119 12.82 2.24 19.70
C GLN A 119 12.19 2.37 21.10
N ASN A 120 11.03 1.74 21.33
CA ASN A 120 10.34 1.82 22.63
C ASN A 120 11.05 1.00 23.71
N PHE A 121 11.87 0.03 23.31
CA PHE A 121 12.69 -0.78 24.22
C PHE A 121 14.07 -0.17 24.46
N LEU A 122 14.49 0.80 23.65
CA LEU A 122 15.78 1.47 23.77
C LEU A 122 15.58 2.86 24.39
N THR A 123 16.13 3.09 25.58
CA THR A 123 16.23 4.44 26.16
C THR A 123 17.22 5.28 25.36
N LEU A 124 16.75 5.89 24.28
CA LEU A 124 17.48 6.77 23.38
C LEU A 124 17.20 8.23 23.72
N SER A 125 18.21 9.09 23.62
CA SER A 125 18.03 10.55 23.65
C SER A 125 17.22 11.03 22.43
N ASP A 126 16.50 12.15 22.56
CA ASP A 126 15.58 12.63 21.51
C ASP A 126 16.25 12.81 20.14
N ASP A 127 17.50 13.33 20.10
CA ASP A 127 18.27 13.48 18.86
C ASP A 127 18.55 12.14 18.15
N LYS A 128 18.81 11.09 18.93
CA LYS A 128 19.06 9.74 18.39
C LYS A 128 17.77 9.08 17.94
N ARG A 129 16.66 9.36 18.62
CA ARG A 129 15.32 8.88 18.23
C ARG A 129 14.91 9.45 16.87
N LEU A 130 15.20 10.73 16.60
CA LEU A 130 14.97 11.34 15.29
C LEU A 130 15.73 10.62 14.17
N CYS A 131 17.05 10.47 14.34
CA CYS A 131 17.91 9.83 13.34
C CYS A 131 17.44 8.39 13.04
N TYR A 132 17.04 7.68 14.10
CA TYR A 132 16.51 6.33 14.01
C TYR A 132 15.19 6.24 13.24
N ILE A 133 14.23 7.14 13.50
CA ILE A 133 12.95 7.19 12.78
C ILE A 133 13.17 7.55 11.30
N CYS A 134 14.07 8.49 11.00
CA CYS A 134 14.43 8.83 9.62
C CYS A 134 14.97 7.61 8.87
N LEU A 135 15.92 6.88 9.47
CA LEU A 135 16.46 5.64 8.88
C LEU A 135 15.37 4.58 8.67
N ALA A 136 14.51 4.36 9.67
CA ALA A 136 13.40 3.42 9.57
C ALA A 136 12.41 3.79 8.46
N SER A 137 12.22 5.09 8.21
CA SER A 137 11.31 5.61 7.18
C SER A 137 11.85 5.43 5.75
N ILE A 138 13.16 5.21 5.56
CA ILE A 138 13.71 4.98 4.21
C ILE A 138 13.10 3.73 3.56
N PHE A 139 12.88 2.67 4.34
CA PHE A 139 12.34 1.40 3.83
C PHE A 139 10.92 1.53 3.28
N VAL A 140 10.04 2.26 3.97
CA VAL A 140 8.67 2.49 3.48
C VAL A 140 8.68 3.38 2.24
N ASN A 141 9.52 4.42 2.21
CA ASN A 141 9.66 5.30 1.05
C ASN A 141 10.21 4.55 -0.17
N LEU A 142 11.18 3.66 0.04
CA LEU A 142 11.69 2.78 -1.01
C LEU A 142 10.59 1.84 -1.52
N GLY A 143 9.78 1.26 -0.62
CA GLY A 143 8.63 0.43 -0.98
C GLY A 143 7.65 1.16 -1.89
N ILE A 144 7.37 2.43 -1.61
CA ILE A 144 6.51 3.29 -2.45
C ILE A 144 7.19 3.60 -3.80
N ALA A 145 8.47 3.97 -3.80
CA ALA A 145 9.22 4.30 -5.01
C ALA A 145 9.35 3.10 -5.98
N VAL A 146 9.53 1.90 -5.44
CA VAL A 146 9.60 0.66 -6.22
C VAL A 146 8.31 0.41 -6.99
N LYS A 147 7.13 0.79 -6.46
CA LYS A 147 5.86 0.65 -7.18
C LYS A 147 5.91 1.37 -8.52
N PHE A 148 6.37 2.62 -8.52
CA PHE A 148 6.47 3.42 -9.73
C PHE A 148 7.40 2.77 -10.76
N LEU A 149 8.60 2.34 -10.35
CA LEU A 149 9.56 1.68 -11.22
C LEU A 149 8.98 0.38 -11.80
N VAL A 150 8.38 -0.45 -10.96
CA VAL A 150 7.83 -1.75 -11.35
C VAL A 150 6.66 -1.60 -12.33
N TYR A 151 5.78 -0.63 -12.12
CA TYR A 151 4.71 -0.33 -13.07
C TYR A 151 5.25 0.23 -14.39
N TYR A 152 6.25 1.11 -14.34
CA TYR A 152 6.88 1.66 -15.53
C TYR A 152 7.57 0.57 -16.37
N PHE A 153 8.31 -0.36 -15.78
CA PHE A 153 8.99 -1.42 -16.54
C PHE A 153 8.07 -2.57 -16.99
N THR A 154 6.96 -2.81 -16.28
CA THR A 154 6.06 -3.92 -16.60
C THR A 154 4.98 -3.53 -17.60
N SER A 155 4.34 -2.37 -17.42
CA SER A 155 3.16 -2.00 -18.19
C SER A 155 3.54 -1.13 -19.38
N THR A 156 3.36 -1.69 -20.58
CA THR A 156 3.50 -0.94 -21.85
C THR A 156 2.45 0.15 -21.96
N GLU A 157 1.23 -0.10 -21.49
CA GLU A 157 0.15 0.89 -21.42
C GLU A 157 0.52 2.08 -20.52
N TYR A 158 1.13 1.81 -19.35
CA TYR A 158 1.54 2.86 -18.42
C TYR A 158 2.72 3.68 -18.98
N ARG A 159 3.68 3.02 -19.64
CA ARG A 159 4.75 3.72 -20.38
C ARG A 159 4.24 4.59 -21.51
N ASN A 160 3.22 4.12 -22.25
CA ASN A 160 2.61 4.91 -23.31
C ASN A 160 1.86 6.12 -22.75
N ALA A 161 1.14 5.97 -21.63
CA ALA A 161 0.46 7.08 -20.96
C ALA A 161 1.43 8.15 -20.42
N VAL A 162 2.58 7.74 -19.87
CA VAL A 162 3.63 8.67 -19.39
C VAL A 162 4.46 9.25 -20.54
N GLY A 163 4.60 8.51 -21.65
CA GLY A 163 5.31 8.92 -22.85
C GLY A 163 4.51 9.82 -23.80
N TYR A 164 3.20 9.94 -23.61
CA TYR A 164 2.36 10.95 -24.26
C TYR A 164 2.75 12.33 -23.69
N LYS A 165 3.80 12.91 -24.27
CA LYS A 165 4.07 14.35 -24.15
C LYS A 165 2.87 15.11 -24.73
N PHE A 166 2.35 16.04 -23.94
CA PHE A 166 1.50 17.14 -24.43
C PHE A 166 2.21 17.89 -25.56
#